data_AF-A0A023WZD4-F1
#
_entry.id   AF-A0A023WZD4-F1
#
_cell.length_a   1.000
_cell.length_b   1.000
_cell.length_c   1.000
_cell.angle_alpha   90.00
_cell.angle_beta   90.00
_cell.angle_gamma   90.00
#
_symmetry.space_group_name_H-M   'P 1'
#
loop_
_entity.id
_entity.type
_entity.pdbx_description
1 polymer ?
#
loop_
_entity_poly.entity_id
_entity_poly.type
_entity_poly.pdbx_seq_one_letter_code
_entity_poly.pdbx_strand_id
1 'polypeptide(L)' 'MAITEIKKCRECGSESLTWDTHSKTDSGVPEGRLRSNEVKCLFVLGCDDCSETLAILSADRVAGLLNAARTPATSVE' A
#
# COMPACT_ATOMS: atom_id res chain seq x y z
N MET A 1 6.08 -1.15 -13.71
CA MET A 1 6.61 -0.06 -12.87
C MET A 1 6.49 -0.51 -11.43
N ALA A 2 7.61 -0.64 -10.72
CA ALA A 2 7.55 -1.10 -9.33
C ALA A 2 7.08 0.06 -8.44
N ILE A 3 6.11 -0.19 -7.58
CA ILE A 3 5.49 0.84 -6.73
C ILE A 3 6.51 1.53 -5.80
N THR A 4 7.61 0.83 -5.51
CA THR A 4 8.77 1.30 -4.74
C THR A 4 9.63 2.32 -5.49
N GLU A 5 9.41 2.52 -6.78
CA GLU A 5 10.14 3.49 -7.61
C GLU A 5 9.47 4.87 -7.67
N ILE A 6 8.28 5.02 -7.08
CA ILE A 6 7.56 6.30 -7.03
C ILE A 6 8.29 7.21 -6.03
N LYS A 7 9.09 8.14 -6.55
CA LYS A 7 9.85 9.13 -5.77
C LYS A 7 9.29 10.54 -5.87
N LYS A 8 8.39 10.80 -6.84
CA LYS A 8 7.81 12.11 -7.10
C LYS A 8 6.32 11.99 -7.38
N CYS A 9 5.58 12.99 -6.91
CA CYS A 9 4.18 13.16 -7.27
C CYS A 9 4.08 13.48 -8.77
N ARG A 10 3.20 12.75 -9.47
CA ARG A 10 2.95 12.97 -10.91
C ARG A 10 2.21 14.28 -11.21
N GLU A 11 1.49 14.83 -10.23
CA GLU A 11 0.67 16.03 -10.41
C GLU A 11 1.43 17.32 -10.08
N CYS A 12 2.07 17.39 -8.91
CA CYS A 12 2.77 18.60 -8.47
C CYS A 12 4.30 18.50 -8.54
N GLY A 13 4.86 17.32 -8.83
CA GLY A 13 6.30 17.10 -8.87
C GLY A 13 6.98 17.00 -7.49
N SER A 14 6.24 17.16 -6.39
CA SER A 14 6.79 17.09 -5.03
C SER A 14 7.39 15.73 -4.71
N GLU A 15 8.41 15.74 -3.86
CA GLU A 15 9.05 14.56 -3.27
C GLU A 15 8.48 14.23 -1.87
N SER A 16 7.60 15.08 -1.32
CA SER A 16 6.91 14.83 -0.04
C SER A 16 5.78 13.82 -0.25
N LEU A 17 6.16 12.55 -0.12
CA LEU A 17 5.26 11.40 -0.27
C LEU A 17 5.20 10.61 1.03
N THR A 18 3.98 10.29 1.47
CA THR A 18 3.75 9.55 2.71
C THR A 18 2.92 8.30 2.45
N TRP A 19 3.33 7.19 3.07
CA TRP A 19 2.52 5.97 3.12
C TRP A 19 1.60 6.01 4.34
N ASP A 20 0.31 5.77 4.12
CA ASP A 20 -0.70 5.66 5.15
C ASP A 20 -1.46 4.32 5.05
N THR A 21 -2.12 3.92 6.13
CA THR A 21 -2.89 2.67 6.20
C THR A 21 -4.35 2.96 6.44
N HIS A 22 -5.20 2.52 5.51
CA HIS A 22 -6.63 2.68 5.61
C HIS A 22 -7.30 1.31 5.79
N SER A 23 -8.03 1.15 6.89
CA SER A 23 -8.85 -0.04 7.12
C SER A 23 -10.17 0.09 6.38
N LYS A 24 -10.51 -0.91 5.57
CA LYS A 24 -11.77 -0.98 4.81
C LYS A 24 -12.49 -2.28 5.14
N THR A 25 -13.79 -2.17 5.35
CA THR A 25 -14.68 -3.33 5.46
C THR A 25 -15.24 -3.66 4.08
N ASP A 26 -15.29 -4.94 3.74
CA ASP A 26 -15.83 -5.41 2.46
C ASP A 26 -17.23 -6.01 2.61
N SER A 27 -17.75 -6.07 3.84
CA SER A 27 -19.03 -6.68 4.13
C SER A 27 -20.15 -5.64 4.14
N GLY A 28 -21.28 -5.98 3.50
CA GLY A 28 -22.54 -5.23 3.63
C GLY A 28 -23.22 -5.46 4.99
N VAL A 29 -22.47 -5.92 5.99
CA VAL A 29 -22.96 -6.27 7.31
C VAL A 29 -23.02 -4.99 8.15
N PRO A 30 -24.12 -4.74 8.88
CA PRO A 30 -24.23 -3.59 9.76
C PRO A 30 -23.06 -3.47 10.74
N GLU A 31 -22.68 -2.22 11.03
CA GLU A 31 -21.64 -1.89 12.00
C GLU A 31 -21.89 -2.61 13.34
N GLY A 32 -20.87 -3.27 13.89
CA GLY A 32 -20.97 -4.07 15.13
C GLY A 32 -21.13 -5.58 14.96
N ARG A 33 -21.29 -6.08 13.71
CA ARG A 33 -21.25 -7.52 13.39
C ARG A 33 -20.08 -7.94 12.51
N LEU A 34 -19.16 -7.01 12.26
CA LEU A 34 -17.94 -7.25 11.51
C LEU A 34 -17.10 -8.30 12.21
N ARG A 35 -16.79 -9.37 11.48
CA ARG A 35 -15.77 -10.32 11.92
C ARG A 35 -14.41 -9.74 11.61
N SER A 36 -13.40 -10.03 12.44
CA SER A 36 -12.05 -9.48 12.26
C SER A 36 -11.42 -9.86 10.92
N ASN A 37 -11.85 -10.95 10.29
CA ASN A 37 -11.40 -11.37 8.96
C ASN A 37 -12.07 -10.60 7.80
N GLU A 38 -13.06 -9.76 8.07
CA GLU A 38 -13.74 -8.91 7.08
C GLU A 38 -13.14 -7.50 6.98
N VAL A 39 -12.24 -7.16 7.93
CA VAL A 39 -11.48 -5.92 7.91
C VAL A 39 -10.24 -6.12 7.05
N LYS A 40 -10.20 -5.45 5.90
CA LYS A 40 -9.05 -5.43 4.98
C LYS A 40 -8.22 -4.18 5.23
N CYS A 41 -6.91 -4.28 5.14
CA CYS A 41 -6.00 -3.14 5.21
C CYS A 41 -5.55 -2.74 3.79
N LEU A 42 -5.67 -1.45 3.49
CA LEU A 42 -5.14 -0.82 2.29
C LEU A 42 -3.96 0.06 2.67
N PHE A 43 -2.90 0.00 1.87
CA PHE A 43 -1.75 0.89 1.96
C PHE A 43 -1.87 1.92 0.85
N VAL A 44 -1.83 3.20 1.22
CA VAL A 44 -2.04 4.32 0.30
C VAL A 44 -0.78 5.17 0.29
N LEU A 45 -0.25 5.50 -0.89
CA LEU A 45 0.81 6.48 -1.05
C LEU A 45 0.18 7.81 -1.46
N GLY A 46 0.23 8.79 -0.58
CA GLY A 46 -0.25 10.14 -0.81
C GLY A 46 0.90 11.13 -1.02
N CYS A 47 0.60 12.26 -1.67
CA CYS A 47 1.46 13.44 -1.68
C CYS A 47 0.97 14.45 -0.64
N ASP A 48 1.86 14.92 0.23
CA ASP A 48 1.49 15.82 1.32
C ASP A 48 1.16 17.25 0.84
N ASP A 49 1.70 17.66 -0.30
CA ASP A 49 1.51 19.03 -0.83
C ASP A 49 0.19 19.23 -1.57
N CYS A 50 -0.22 18.25 -2.39
CA CYS A 50 -1.41 18.37 -3.25
C CYS A 50 -2.50 17.36 -2.93
N SER A 51 -2.30 16.50 -1.93
CA SER A 51 -3.23 15.44 -1.53
C SER A 51 -3.53 14.39 -2.61
N GLU A 52 -2.75 14.35 -3.69
CA GLU A 52 -2.90 13.33 -4.74
C GLU A 52 -2.58 11.93 -4.21
N THR A 53 -3.40 10.95 -4.58
CA THR A 53 -3.15 9.54 -4.29
C THR A 53 -2.37 8.88 -5.44
N LEU A 54 -1.13 8.49 -5.16
CA LEU A 54 -0.21 7.93 -6.15
C LEU A 54 -0.31 6.40 -6.25
N ALA A 55 -0.65 5.72 -5.16
CA ALA A 55 -0.79 4.26 -5.15
C ALA A 55 -1.78 3.79 -4.08
N ILE A 56 -2.44 2.66 -4.35
CA ILE A 56 -3.24 1.92 -3.37
C ILE A 56 -2.88 0.43 -3.51
N LEU A 57 -2.55 -0.24 -2.42
CA LEU A 57 -2.17 -1.65 -2.38
C LEU A 57 -2.95 -2.40 -1.30
N SER A 58 -3.28 -3.66 -1.56
CA SER A 58 -3.75 -4.56 -0.50
C SER A 58 -2.59 -5.04 0.37
N ALA A 59 -2.91 -5.43 1.60
CA ALA A 59 -1.95 -6.07 2.50
C ALA A 59 -1.24 -7.28 1.88
N ASP A 60 -1.95 -8.15 1.14
CA ASP A 60 -1.35 -9.30 0.46
C ASP A 60 -0.30 -8.89 -0.57
N ARG A 61 -0.56 -7.79 -1.31
CA ARG A 61 0.39 -7.29 -2.30
C ARG A 61 1.65 -6.75 -1.65
N VAL A 62 1.50 -6.02 -0.54
CA VAL A 62 2.64 -5.52 0.26
C VAL A 62 3.43 -6.69 0.83
N ALA A 63 2.78 -7.69 1.42
CA ALA A 63 3.43 -8.89 1.94
C ALA A 63 4.22 -9.63 0.84
N GLY A 64 3.63 -9.76 -0.35
CA GLY A 64 4.33 -10.34 -1.51
C GLY A 64 5.58 -9.56 -1.91
N LEU A 65 5.53 -8.23 -1.92
CA LEU A 65 6.69 -7.37 -2.23
C LEU A 65 7.79 -7.49 -1.17
N LEU A 66 7.43 -7.49 0.11
CA LEU A 66 8.37 -7.63 1.22
C LEU A 66 9.04 -9.02 1.21
N ASN A 67 8.27 -10.08 0.92
CA ASN A 67 8.80 -11.43 0.80
C ASN A 67 9.74 -11.57 -0.42
N ALA A 68 9.39 -10.96 -1.56
CA ALA A 68 10.24 -10.96 -2.74
C ALA A 68 11.55 -10.19 -2.51
N ALA A 69 11.51 -9.09 -1.77
CA ALA A 69 12.71 -8.32 -1.38
C ALA A 69 13.60 -9.05 -0.36
N ARG A 70 13.04 -10.03 0.37
CA ARG A 70 13.77 -10.79 1.39
C ARG A 70 14.67 -11.87 0.81
N THR A 71 14.37 -12.42 -0.38
CA THR A 71 15.23 -13.43 -1.01
C THR A 71 16.55 -12.78 -1.42
N PRO A 72 17.67 -13.02 -0.72
CA PRO A 72 18.96 -12.63 -1.27
C PRO A 72 19.21 -13.53 -2.48
N ALA A 73 19.76 -12.96 -3.55
CA ALA A 73 20.37 -13.72 -4.62
C ALA A 73 21.55 -14.50 -4.02
N THR A 74 21.29 -15.67 -3.44
CA THR A 74 22.33 -16.68 -3.27
C THR A 74 22.41 -17.41 -4.60
N SER A 75 23.18 -16.84 -5.53
CA SER A 75 23.87 -17.64 -6.54
C SER A 75 24.71 -18.65 -5.77
N VAL A 76 24.25 -19.90 -5.72
CA VAL A 76 25.13 -21.03 -5.50
C VAL A 76 25.36 -21.64 -6.87
N GLU A 77 26.65 -21.78 -7.18
CA GLU A 77 27.28 -22.27 -8.42
C GLU A 77 26.64 -23.50 -9.06
#